data_AF-A0A937NA97-F1
#
_entry.id   AF-A0A937NA97-F1
#
_cell.length_a   1.000
_cell.length_b   1.000
_cell.length_c   1.000
_cell.angle_alpha   90.00
_cell.angle_beta   90.00
_cell.angle_gamma   90.00
#
_symmetry.space_group_name_H-M   'P 1'
#
loop_
_entity.id
_entity.type
_entity.pdbx_description
1 polymer ?
#
loop_
_entity_poly.entity_id
_entity_poly.type
_entity_poly.pdbx_seq_one_letter_code
_entity_poly.pdbx_strand_id
1 'polypeptide(L)'
;MKNRQNGFTLVELLVVIAIIGILVALLLPAIQAAREAARRTQCSQNLSQLIIAVHNYEMAWSVYPPGTIEKKGPIQNHAHGYHHNWLIQLLPYMEQKNAYQHIDRTVGVYHKNNVPVRQLTIDNLLCPSQPATPQGYSSYAGCHHDLEAPIDVNNNGVFFLNSRITYDDITDGSAYTLFVGEKLIEQGDLGWMSGTSATLRNTGVPPNASVAGGGKPNWARGPAGEQELWDGSDGMYGAEYGESGEMGGAEADAEVVVEEREEVEPTGPPPKGPVLPVGGFGSVHPGGCQFAFGDGRVSYLSESMSLQVYQQLGHRADGKLLDSF
;
A
#
# COMPACT_ATOMS: atom_id res chain seq x y z
N MET A 1 50.83 -53.56 6.72
CA MET A 1 49.63 -54.15 6.08
C MET A 1 49.07 -53.11 5.13
N LYS A 2 49.09 -53.35 3.80
CA LYS A 2 48.53 -52.41 2.81
C LYS A 2 47.01 -52.50 2.86
N ASN A 3 46.33 -51.46 3.34
CA ASN A 3 44.88 -51.35 3.25
C ASN A 3 44.49 -51.35 1.76
N ARG A 4 43.79 -52.39 1.30
CA ARG A 4 43.12 -52.38 -0.01
C ARG A 4 42.02 -51.34 0.08
N GLN A 5 42.21 -50.19 -0.56
CA GLN A 5 41.12 -49.25 -0.79
C GLN A 5 40.24 -49.87 -1.88
N ASN A 6 39.01 -50.23 -1.52
CA ASN A 6 38.02 -50.70 -2.47
C ASN A 6 37.62 -49.50 -3.34
N GLY A 7 37.85 -49.59 -4.65
CA GLY A 7 37.44 -48.57 -5.61
C GLY A 7 35.91 -48.55 -5.76
N PHE A 8 35.34 -47.36 -5.83
CA PHE A 8 33.91 -47.15 -6.01
C PHE A 8 33.50 -47.45 -7.45
N THR A 9 32.40 -48.18 -7.67
CA THR A 9 31.93 -48.50 -9.02
C THR A 9 31.13 -47.34 -9.62
N LEU A 10 31.18 -47.17 -10.95
CA LEU A 10 30.41 -46.15 -11.65
C LEU A 10 28.91 -46.27 -11.38
N VAL A 11 28.41 -47.49 -11.20
CA VAL A 11 27.00 -47.78 -10.90
C VAL A 11 26.62 -47.29 -9.50
N GLU A 12 27.44 -47.53 -8.48
CA GLU A 12 27.18 -47.05 -7.11
C GLU A 12 27.12 -45.51 -7.07
N LEU A 13 28.00 -44.83 -7.82
CA LEU A 13 27.96 -43.37 -7.93
C LEU A 13 26.68 -42.88 -8.60
N LEU A 14 26.29 -43.52 -9.70
CA LEU A 14 25.10 -43.15 -10.44
C LEU A 14 23.83 -43.31 -9.59
N VAL A 15 23.71 -44.39 -8.82
CA VAL A 15 22.57 -44.61 -7.92
C VAL A 15 22.51 -43.54 -6.83
N VAL A 16 23.65 -43.19 -6.21
CA VAL A 16 23.67 -42.18 -5.15
C VAL A 16 23.27 -40.79 -5.68
N ILE A 17 23.82 -40.37 -6.82
CA ILE A 17 23.43 -39.07 -7.41
C ILE A 17 21.96 -39.07 -7.85
N ALA A 18 21.44 -40.21 -8.32
CA ALA A 18 20.03 -40.34 -8.69
C ALA A 18 19.12 -40.18 -7.46
N ILE A 19 19.43 -40.84 -6.35
CA ILE A 19 18.68 -40.71 -5.10
C ILE A 19 18.74 -39.27 -4.57
N ILE A 20 19.92 -38.65 -4.52
CA ILE A 20 20.07 -37.26 -4.09
C ILE A 20 19.27 -36.32 -5.01
N GLY A 21 19.33 -36.54 -6.32
CA GLY A 21 18.56 -35.76 -7.30
C GLY A 21 17.05 -35.83 -7.06
N ILE A 22 16.51 -37.03 -6.80
CA ILE A 22 15.09 -37.22 -6.49
C ILE A 22 14.73 -36.53 -5.16
N LEU A 23 15.55 -36.70 -4.11
CA LEU A 23 15.29 -36.07 -2.82
C LEU A 23 15.30 -34.54 -2.93
N VAL A 24 16.27 -33.95 -3.61
CA VAL A 24 16.34 -32.49 -3.80
C VAL A 24 15.16 -31.99 -4.65
N ALA A 25 14.78 -32.70 -5.71
CA ALA A 25 13.65 -32.34 -6.56
C ALA A 25 12.33 -32.30 -5.77
N LEU A 26 12.13 -33.19 -4.80
CA LEU A 26 10.95 -33.20 -3.94
C LEU A 26 11.02 -32.16 -2.81
N LEU A 27 12.21 -31.86 -2.29
CA LEU A 27 12.40 -30.92 -1.18
C LEU A 27 12.32 -29.44 -1.61
N LEU A 28 12.79 -29.09 -2.82
CA LEU A 28 12.82 -27.70 -3.27
C LEU A 28 11.42 -27.03 -3.30
N PRO A 29 10.37 -27.63 -3.89
CA PRO A 29 9.03 -27.05 -3.86
C PRO A 29 8.48 -26.91 -2.44
N ALA A 30 8.74 -27.90 -1.58
CA ALA A 30 8.29 -27.90 -0.19
C ALA A 30 8.93 -26.77 0.63
N ILE A 31 10.25 -26.54 0.46
CA ILE A 31 10.96 -25.45 1.15
C ILE A 31 10.42 -24.09 0.70
N GLN A 32 10.11 -23.91 -0.58
CA GLN A 32 9.56 -22.66 -1.08
C GLN A 32 8.15 -22.40 -0.54
N ALA A 33 7.28 -23.41 -0.54
CA ALA A 33 5.94 -23.32 0.03
C ALA A 33 5.99 -22.98 1.54
N ALA A 34 6.89 -23.63 2.29
CA ALA A 34 7.09 -23.34 3.70
C ALA A 34 7.58 -21.90 3.95
N ARG A 35 8.53 -21.41 3.14
CA ARG A 35 9.00 -20.02 3.23
C ARG A 35 7.89 -19.01 2.95
N GLU A 36 7.05 -19.27 1.96
CA GLU A 36 5.94 -18.40 1.62
C GLU A 36 4.85 -18.40 2.71
N ALA A 37 4.55 -19.56 3.30
CA ALA A 37 3.67 -19.63 4.46
C ALA A 37 4.20 -18.80 5.64
N ALA A 38 5.51 -18.86 5.91
CA ALA A 38 6.12 -18.04 6.97
C ALA A 38 6.02 -16.53 6.66
N ARG A 39 6.24 -16.12 5.40
CA ARG A 39 6.08 -14.71 4.99
C ARG A 39 4.63 -14.22 5.16
N ARG A 40 3.64 -15.05 4.82
CA ARG A 40 2.22 -14.74 5.05
C ARG A 40 1.88 -14.58 6.53
N THR A 41 2.44 -15.44 7.39
CA THR A 41 2.28 -15.30 8.84
C THR A 41 2.87 -13.98 9.34
N GLN A 42 4.03 -13.57 8.81
CA GLN A 42 4.61 -12.27 9.14
C GLN A 42 3.70 -11.11 8.73
N CYS A 43 3.08 -11.15 7.55
CA CYS A 43 2.11 -10.14 7.14
C CYS A 43 0.89 -10.07 8.06
N SER A 44 0.38 -11.24 8.48
CA SER A 44 -0.71 -11.32 9.45
C SER A 44 -0.32 -10.71 10.81
N GLN A 45 0.92 -10.93 11.26
CA GLN A 45 1.45 -10.32 12.47
C GLN A 45 1.61 -8.79 12.34
N ASN A 46 2.09 -8.29 11.20
CA ASN A 46 2.20 -6.86 10.94
C ASN A 46 0.82 -6.18 10.98
N LEU A 47 -0.20 -6.78 10.34
CA LEU A 47 -1.58 -6.31 10.42
C LEU A 47 -2.14 -6.35 11.85
N SER A 48 -1.80 -7.38 12.61
CA SER A 48 -2.17 -7.49 14.02
C SER A 48 -1.57 -6.34 14.86
N GLN A 49 -0.31 -5.97 14.60
CA GLN A 49 0.30 -4.81 15.26
C GLN A 49 -0.38 -3.49 14.84
N LEU A 50 -0.71 -3.34 13.56
CA LEU A 50 -1.40 -2.15 13.05
C LEU A 50 -2.79 -1.98 13.67
N ILE A 51 -3.59 -3.04 13.73
CA ILE A 51 -4.95 -2.93 14.28
C ILE A 51 -4.93 -2.70 15.80
N ILE A 52 -3.97 -3.28 16.52
CA ILE A 52 -3.74 -2.94 17.93
C ILE A 52 -3.39 -1.46 18.09
N ALA A 53 -2.54 -0.91 17.23
CA ALA A 53 -2.22 0.52 17.25
C ALA A 53 -3.45 1.39 16.97
N VAL A 54 -4.32 0.98 16.03
CA VAL A 54 -5.61 1.64 15.76
C VAL A 54 -6.50 1.64 17.01
N HIS A 55 -6.64 0.52 17.70
CA HIS A 55 -7.42 0.45 18.93
C HIS A 55 -6.80 1.27 20.06
N ASN A 56 -5.46 1.31 20.18
CA ASN A 56 -4.81 2.16 21.18
C ASN A 56 -5.03 3.66 20.88
N TYR A 57 -5.06 4.04 19.61
CA TYR A 57 -5.45 5.39 19.21
C TYR A 57 -6.92 5.65 19.60
N GLU A 58 -7.84 4.75 19.25
CA GLU A 58 -9.26 4.90 19.59
C GLU A 58 -9.49 5.00 21.10
N MET A 59 -8.83 4.17 21.91
CA MET A 59 -8.92 4.25 23.38
C MET A 59 -8.43 5.60 23.93
N ALA A 60 -7.45 6.24 23.28
CA ALA A 60 -6.89 7.51 23.73
C ALA A 60 -7.72 8.72 23.29
N TRP A 61 -8.36 8.65 22.12
CA TRP A 61 -9.05 9.78 21.48
C TRP A 61 -10.57 9.61 21.38
N SER A 62 -11.09 8.44 21.75
CA SER A 62 -12.50 8.02 21.60
C SER A 62 -13.03 8.07 20.16
N VAL A 63 -12.13 8.09 19.18
CA VAL A 63 -12.42 8.07 17.74
C VAL A 63 -11.32 7.30 17.02
N TYR A 64 -11.67 6.61 15.94
CA TYR A 64 -10.70 6.04 15.02
C TYR A 64 -9.95 7.16 14.26
N PRO A 65 -8.69 6.93 13.85
CA PRO A 65 -7.92 7.97 13.19
C PRO A 65 -8.48 8.26 11.79
N PRO A 66 -8.52 9.54 11.35
CA PRO A 66 -8.92 9.87 10.00
C PRO A 66 -7.98 9.25 8.98
N GLY A 67 -8.52 8.80 7.84
CA GLY A 67 -7.73 8.24 6.76
C GLY A 67 -6.71 9.24 6.22
N THR A 68 -7.13 10.49 6.07
CA THR A 68 -6.31 11.63 5.66
C THR A 68 -6.91 12.93 6.15
N ILE A 69 -6.07 13.94 6.38
CA ILE A 69 -6.47 15.27 6.82
C ILE A 69 -6.17 16.27 5.71
N GLU A 70 -7.17 17.04 5.31
CA GLU A 70 -7.04 18.11 4.31
C GLU A 70 -8.21 19.10 4.43
N LYS A 71 -8.00 20.35 4.02
CA LYS A 71 -9.05 21.39 4.02
C LYS A 71 -10.16 21.13 2.99
N LYS A 72 -9.81 20.56 1.83
CA LYS A 72 -10.73 20.35 0.70
C LYS A 72 -10.59 18.93 0.14
N GLY A 73 -11.72 18.30 -0.14
CA GLY A 73 -11.81 17.08 -0.94
C GLY A 73 -12.37 17.36 -2.34
N PRO A 74 -12.40 16.36 -3.23
CA PRO A 74 -11.81 15.03 -3.07
C PRO A 74 -10.27 15.06 -3.13
N ILE A 75 -9.62 14.11 -2.47
CA ILE A 75 -8.16 14.02 -2.42
C ILE A 75 -7.61 13.50 -3.74
N GLN A 76 -6.59 14.17 -4.25
CA GLN A 76 -5.90 13.81 -5.47
C GLN A 76 -4.60 13.07 -5.17
N ASN A 77 -4.26 12.07 -6.00
CA ASN A 77 -2.99 11.36 -5.85
C ASN A 77 -1.83 12.15 -6.48
N HIS A 78 -1.48 13.27 -5.88
CA HIS A 78 -0.32 14.09 -6.24
C HIS A 78 0.47 14.49 -4.98
N ALA A 79 1.75 14.81 -5.18
CA ALA A 79 2.68 15.17 -4.10
C ALA A 79 2.50 16.63 -3.61
N HIS A 80 1.25 17.05 -3.42
CA HIS A 80 0.86 18.37 -2.97
C HIS A 80 -0.31 18.27 -1.99
N GLY A 81 -0.32 19.09 -0.93
CA GLY A 81 -1.35 19.08 0.11
C GLY A 81 -0.83 18.73 1.50
N TYR A 82 -1.70 18.84 2.49
CA TYR A 82 -1.42 18.52 3.88
C TYR A 82 -1.25 17.02 4.09
N HIS A 83 -2.25 16.23 3.64
CA HIS A 83 -2.28 14.77 3.53
C HIS A 83 -1.71 13.96 4.71
N HIS A 84 -1.76 14.51 5.94
CA HIS A 84 -1.41 13.74 7.13
C HIS A 84 -2.43 12.63 7.32
N ASN A 85 -1.96 11.39 7.39
CA ASN A 85 -2.80 10.20 7.30
C ASN A 85 -2.95 9.44 8.63
N TRP A 86 -3.74 8.37 8.58
CA TRP A 86 -3.95 7.47 9.70
C TRP A 86 -2.65 6.87 10.24
N LEU A 87 -1.72 6.44 9.37
CA LEU A 87 -0.43 5.85 9.78
C LEU A 87 0.43 6.79 10.62
N ILE A 88 0.52 8.08 10.25
CA ILE A 88 1.27 9.07 11.05
C ILE A 88 0.73 9.13 12.48
N GLN A 89 -0.59 9.04 12.64
CA GLN A 89 -1.24 9.10 13.95
C GLN A 89 -1.05 7.83 14.78
N LEU A 90 -0.75 6.70 14.13
CA LEU A 90 -0.45 5.44 14.81
C LEU A 90 0.99 5.32 15.30
N LEU A 91 1.93 6.14 14.79
CA LEU A 91 3.36 6.01 15.13
C LEU A 91 3.65 5.96 16.65
N PRO A 92 3.03 6.77 17.52
CA PRO A 92 3.25 6.67 18.97
C PRO A 92 2.85 5.33 19.58
N TYR A 93 1.91 4.62 18.95
CA TYR A 93 1.37 3.33 19.38
C TYR A 93 2.05 2.14 18.69
N MET A 94 3.01 2.40 17.79
CA MET A 94 3.80 1.42 17.04
C MET A 94 5.28 1.45 17.44
N GLU A 95 5.61 1.98 18.62
CA GLU A 95 7.00 2.20 19.07
C GLU A 95 7.82 3.12 18.15
N GLN A 96 7.16 3.95 17.32
CA GLN A 96 7.78 4.90 16.39
C GLN A 96 7.69 6.34 16.89
N LYS A 97 7.80 6.55 18.21
CA LYS A 97 7.68 7.86 18.85
C LYS A 97 8.73 8.86 18.37
N ASN A 98 9.95 8.40 18.09
CA ASN A 98 11.02 9.26 17.56
C ASN A 98 10.63 9.83 16.18
N ALA A 99 10.18 8.98 15.26
CA ALA A 99 9.70 9.42 13.95
C ALA A 99 8.56 10.43 14.10
N TYR A 100 7.59 10.16 14.97
CA TYR A 100 6.46 11.06 15.23
C TYR A 100 6.87 12.45 15.73
N GLN A 101 7.93 12.55 16.53
CA GLN A 101 8.44 13.82 17.05
C GLN A 101 9.14 14.68 15.99
N HIS A 102 9.71 14.04 14.96
CA HIS A 102 10.42 14.74 13.86
C HIS A 102 9.49 15.16 12.72
N ILE A 103 8.20 14.78 12.76
CA ILE A 103 7.23 15.24 11.77
C ILE A 103 6.82 16.67 12.12
N ASP A 104 7.10 17.58 11.19
CA ASP A 104 6.57 18.94 11.20
C ASP A 104 5.12 18.92 10.72
N ARG A 105 4.21 18.95 11.69
CA ARG A 105 2.75 18.92 11.48
C ARG A 105 2.16 20.28 11.10
N THR A 106 2.97 21.34 11.04
CA THR A 106 2.50 22.69 10.66
C THR A 106 2.43 22.87 9.14
N VAL A 107 3.22 22.07 8.41
CA VAL A 107 3.30 22.03 6.95
C VAL A 107 2.74 20.70 6.42
N GLY A 108 2.55 20.57 5.11
CA GLY A 108 2.14 19.30 4.51
C GLY A 108 3.22 18.22 4.51
N VAL A 109 2.81 16.95 4.32
CA VAL A 109 3.74 15.81 4.34
C VAL A 109 4.84 15.91 3.29
N TYR A 110 4.59 16.56 2.15
CA TYR A 110 5.56 16.67 1.06
C TYR A 110 6.58 17.81 1.23
N HIS A 111 6.42 18.63 2.27
CA HIS A 111 7.33 19.73 2.54
C HIS A 111 8.75 19.22 2.84
N LYS A 112 9.77 20.03 2.51
CA LYS A 112 11.19 19.68 2.66
C LYS A 112 11.53 19.22 4.09
N ASN A 113 10.89 19.82 5.09
CA ASN A 113 11.07 19.47 6.51
C ASN A 113 10.73 18.01 6.83
N ASN A 114 9.76 17.42 6.11
CA ASN A 114 9.28 16.07 6.36
C ASN A 114 9.96 15.00 5.49
N VAL A 115 10.84 15.40 4.55
CA VAL A 115 11.56 14.47 3.66
C VAL A 115 12.34 13.39 4.43
N PRO A 116 13.10 13.70 5.50
CA PRO A 116 13.86 12.68 6.22
C PRO A 116 12.98 11.60 6.84
N VAL A 117 11.82 11.98 7.41
CA VAL A 117 10.88 11.03 8.02
C VAL A 117 10.14 10.23 6.95
N ARG A 118 9.79 10.86 5.82
CA ARG A 118 9.17 10.17 4.69
C ARG A 118 10.02 9.04 4.12
N GLN A 119 11.33 9.16 4.19
CA GLN A 119 12.28 8.13 3.74
C GLN A 119 12.56 7.07 4.80
N LEU A 120 11.97 7.17 6.00
CA LEU A 120 12.15 6.14 7.02
C LEU A 120 11.49 4.83 6.58
N THR A 121 12.25 3.75 6.64
CA THR A 121 11.71 2.39 6.50
C THR A 121 11.21 1.92 7.87
N ILE A 122 9.92 1.58 7.92
CA ILE A 122 9.31 0.98 9.10
C ILE A 122 8.99 -0.48 8.76
N ASP A 123 9.73 -1.41 9.35
CA ASP A 123 9.68 -2.84 8.97
C ASP A 123 8.28 -3.46 9.11
N ASN A 124 7.50 -3.02 10.11
CA ASN A 124 6.13 -3.50 10.31
C ASN A 124 5.11 -2.94 9.29
N LEU A 125 5.51 -2.02 8.42
CA LEU A 125 4.72 -1.55 7.29
C LEU A 125 5.03 -2.29 5.98
N LEU A 126 6.00 -3.21 5.98
CA LEU A 126 6.45 -3.88 4.77
C LEU A 126 6.07 -5.36 4.74
N CYS A 127 5.58 -5.80 3.58
CA CYS A 127 5.39 -7.21 3.29
C CYS A 127 6.74 -7.84 2.88
N PRO A 128 7.23 -8.90 3.55
CA PRO A 128 8.51 -9.53 3.22
C PRO A 128 8.50 -10.26 1.87
N SER A 129 7.33 -10.50 1.28
CA SER A 129 7.21 -11.05 -0.08
C SER A 129 7.27 -9.96 -1.16
N GLN A 130 7.11 -8.68 -0.81
CA GLN A 130 7.15 -7.59 -1.79
C GLN A 130 8.60 -7.38 -2.28
N PRO A 131 8.86 -7.38 -3.60
CA PRO A 131 10.21 -7.20 -4.13
C PRO A 131 10.78 -5.83 -3.76
N ALA A 132 12.09 -5.78 -3.49
CA ALA A 132 12.96 -4.60 -3.35
C ALA A 132 12.20 -3.29 -3.10
N THR A 133 11.60 -3.18 -1.92
CA THR A 133 10.75 -2.04 -1.60
C THR A 133 11.63 -0.80 -1.43
N PRO A 134 11.37 0.30 -2.16
CA PRO A 134 12.09 1.53 -1.90
C PRO A 134 11.78 2.00 -0.48
N GLN A 135 12.69 2.79 0.10
CA GLN A 135 12.50 3.34 1.44
C GLN A 135 11.26 4.22 1.48
N GLY A 136 10.54 4.23 2.62
CA GLY A 136 9.42 5.16 2.79
C GLY A 136 8.06 4.70 2.23
N TYR A 137 7.85 3.42 1.95
CA TYR A 137 6.57 2.89 1.47
C TYR A 137 5.85 2.03 2.52
N SER A 138 4.57 1.76 2.27
CA SER A 138 3.74 0.83 3.05
C SER A 138 3.15 -0.22 2.12
N SER A 139 3.11 -1.47 2.59
CA SER A 139 2.40 -2.59 1.98
C SER A 139 1.00 -2.79 2.59
N TYR A 140 0.54 -1.84 3.41
CA TYR A 140 -0.77 -1.86 4.07
C TYR A 140 -1.50 -0.55 3.87
N ALA A 141 -2.82 -0.62 3.69
CA ALA A 141 -3.70 0.52 3.51
C ALA A 141 -4.94 0.42 4.41
N GLY A 142 -5.52 1.57 4.74
CA GLY A 142 -6.83 1.67 5.39
C GLY A 142 -7.96 1.58 4.38
N CYS A 143 -9.10 1.03 4.79
CA CYS A 143 -10.32 0.99 4.00
C CYS A 143 -11.08 2.32 4.10
N HIS A 144 -11.13 3.06 2.99
CA HIS A 144 -11.85 4.34 2.95
C HIS A 144 -13.28 4.19 2.44
N HIS A 145 -13.57 3.21 1.58
CA HIS A 145 -14.90 3.05 0.96
C HIS A 145 -15.17 1.63 0.48
N ASP A 146 -16.45 1.32 0.30
CA ASP A 146 -16.96 0.05 -0.20
C ASP A 146 -16.87 -0.06 -1.74
N LEU A 147 -16.99 1.05 -2.45
CA LEU A 147 -16.95 1.13 -3.91
C LEU A 147 -15.74 1.93 -4.41
N GLU A 148 -15.46 1.83 -5.72
CA GLU A 148 -14.46 2.68 -6.35
C GLU A 148 -14.98 4.13 -6.40
N ALA A 149 -14.41 4.98 -5.55
CA ALA A 149 -14.71 6.39 -5.48
C ALA A 149 -13.46 7.16 -5.02
N PRO A 150 -13.39 8.48 -5.26
CA PRO A 150 -12.35 9.29 -4.65
C PRO A 150 -12.45 9.27 -3.11
N ILE A 151 -11.31 9.52 -2.47
CA ILE A 151 -11.23 9.76 -1.03
C ILE A 151 -11.87 11.13 -0.74
N ASP A 152 -13.00 11.12 -0.03
CA ASP A 152 -13.79 12.30 0.29
C ASP A 152 -14.53 12.14 1.62
N VAL A 153 -15.17 13.20 2.10
CA VAL A 153 -15.83 13.29 3.41
C VAL A 153 -17.08 12.39 3.54
N ASN A 154 -17.63 11.92 2.42
CA ASN A 154 -18.87 11.15 2.36
C ASN A 154 -18.64 9.64 2.12
N ASN A 155 -17.41 9.13 2.29
CA ASN A 155 -17.18 7.71 2.08
C ASN A 155 -17.74 6.83 3.22
N ASN A 156 -17.93 5.55 2.93
CA ASN A 156 -18.61 4.59 3.79
C ASN A 156 -17.68 3.69 4.62
N GLY A 157 -16.37 3.70 4.35
CA GLY A 157 -15.39 2.99 5.15
C GLY A 157 -15.10 3.70 6.47
N VAL A 158 -14.03 3.29 7.15
CA VAL A 158 -13.61 3.86 8.45
C VAL A 158 -12.58 4.98 8.26
N PHE A 159 -11.66 4.79 7.31
CA PHE A 159 -10.50 5.66 7.10
C PHE A 159 -10.70 6.56 5.88
N PHE A 160 -11.46 7.65 6.00
CA PHE A 160 -11.68 8.60 4.90
C PHE A 160 -11.28 10.04 5.28
N LEU A 161 -11.49 10.99 4.36
CA LEU A 161 -11.10 12.38 4.55
C LEU A 161 -11.74 12.99 5.79
N ASN A 162 -10.92 13.45 6.73
CA ASN A 162 -11.32 14.08 7.99
C ASN A 162 -12.32 13.25 8.82
N SER A 163 -12.31 11.92 8.67
CA SER A 163 -13.24 11.06 9.38
C SER A 163 -13.09 11.16 10.90
N ARG A 164 -14.21 11.03 11.61
CA ARG A 164 -14.31 11.01 13.08
C ARG A 164 -15.26 9.91 13.51
N ILE A 165 -14.95 8.69 13.08
CA ILE A 165 -15.78 7.51 13.32
C ILE A 165 -15.51 7.00 14.73
N THR A 166 -16.57 6.77 15.49
CA THR A 166 -16.55 6.11 16.79
C THR A 166 -16.88 4.63 16.64
N TYR A 167 -16.69 3.84 17.70
CA TYR A 167 -17.12 2.43 17.71
C TYR A 167 -18.63 2.29 17.42
N ASP A 168 -19.45 3.21 17.96
CA ASP A 168 -20.91 3.19 17.83
C ASP A 168 -21.39 3.48 16.40
N ASP A 169 -20.56 4.13 15.58
CA ASP A 169 -20.88 4.42 14.17
C ASP A 169 -20.72 3.18 13.26
N ILE A 170 -20.20 2.06 13.80
CA ILE A 170 -19.99 0.79 13.08
C ILE A 170 -21.14 -0.16 13.40
N THR A 171 -22.31 0.14 12.84
CA THR A 171 -23.55 -0.58 13.15
C THR A 171 -23.58 -2.01 12.59
N ASP A 172 -22.76 -2.32 11.58
CA ASP A 172 -22.68 -3.67 11.00
C ASP A 172 -21.89 -4.64 11.88
N GLY A 173 -21.26 -4.13 12.94
CA GLY A 173 -20.44 -4.86 13.88
C GLY A 173 -18.97 -4.86 13.45
N SER A 174 -18.10 -4.51 14.40
CA SER A 174 -16.66 -4.35 14.14
C SER A 174 -15.98 -5.64 13.63
N ALA A 175 -16.51 -6.83 13.95
CA ALA A 175 -16.03 -8.11 13.46
C ALA A 175 -16.28 -8.36 11.95
N TYR A 176 -17.19 -7.59 11.36
CA TYR A 176 -17.62 -7.67 9.96
C TYR A 176 -17.27 -6.40 9.16
N THR A 177 -16.48 -5.50 9.73
CA THR A 177 -16.01 -4.30 9.03
C THR A 177 -14.50 -4.37 8.83
N LEU A 178 -14.07 -4.21 7.59
CA LEU A 178 -12.68 -4.15 7.18
C LEU A 178 -12.08 -2.82 7.58
N PHE A 179 -10.94 -2.88 8.25
CA PHE A 179 -10.22 -1.70 8.69
C PHE A 179 -8.98 -1.49 7.84
N VAL A 180 -8.09 -2.48 7.83
CA VAL A 180 -6.78 -2.38 7.18
C VAL A 180 -6.57 -3.64 6.36
N GLY A 181 -5.93 -3.51 5.19
CA GLY A 181 -5.60 -4.66 4.34
C GLY A 181 -4.24 -4.50 3.69
N GLU A 182 -3.74 -5.60 3.15
CA GLU A 182 -2.54 -5.55 2.29
C GLU A 182 -2.82 -4.78 1.00
N LYS A 183 -1.82 -4.00 0.57
CA LYS A 183 -1.83 -3.32 -0.72
C LYS A 183 -0.54 -3.62 -1.49
N LEU A 184 -0.66 -3.62 -2.81
CA LEU A 184 0.50 -3.59 -3.69
C LEU A 184 1.03 -2.15 -3.78
N ILE A 185 2.36 -2.04 -3.83
CA ILE A 185 3.03 -0.78 -4.15
C ILE A 185 3.01 -0.62 -5.65
N GLU A 186 2.42 0.49 -6.10
CA GLU A 186 2.19 0.80 -7.51
C GLU A 186 3.11 1.92 -7.99
N GLN A 187 3.22 2.07 -9.31
CA GLN A 187 3.91 3.22 -9.89
C GLN A 187 3.16 4.51 -9.53
N GLY A 188 3.88 5.49 -8.97
CA GLY A 188 3.28 6.75 -8.49
C GLY A 188 2.78 6.71 -7.04
N ASP A 189 3.13 5.67 -6.28
CA ASP A 189 2.92 5.64 -4.83
C ASP A 189 3.77 6.72 -4.13
N LEU A 190 3.15 7.49 -3.25
CA LEU A 190 3.72 8.66 -2.59
C LEU A 190 4.30 8.36 -1.20
N GLY A 191 4.27 7.09 -0.79
CA GLY A 191 4.87 6.60 0.45
C GLY A 191 3.93 6.56 1.65
N TRP A 192 4.39 5.97 2.75
CA TRP A 192 3.57 5.64 3.92
C TRP A 192 3.01 6.86 4.67
N MET A 193 3.60 8.04 4.51
CA MET A 193 3.07 9.28 5.10
C MET A 193 1.96 9.92 4.27
N SER A 194 1.76 9.50 3.02
CA SER A 194 0.81 10.14 2.11
C SER A 194 -0.60 9.61 2.30
N GLY A 195 -1.51 10.46 2.76
CA GLY A 195 -2.96 10.20 2.86
C GLY A 195 -3.71 10.24 1.53
N THR A 196 -3.15 9.62 0.49
CA THR A 196 -3.76 9.44 -0.83
C THR A 196 -4.02 7.95 -1.08
N SER A 197 -4.16 7.52 -2.35
CA SER A 197 -4.13 6.11 -2.72
C SER A 197 -2.84 5.38 -2.29
N ALA A 198 -1.80 6.13 -1.90
CA ALA A 198 -0.61 5.59 -1.26
C ALA A 198 -0.90 4.85 0.05
N THR A 199 -1.95 5.18 0.81
CA THR A 199 -2.23 4.50 2.10
C THR A 199 -3.70 4.22 2.37
N LEU A 200 -4.55 4.48 1.39
CA LEU A 200 -5.98 4.23 1.44
C LEU A 200 -6.40 3.43 0.20
N ARG A 201 -7.29 2.46 0.38
CA ARG A 201 -7.89 1.63 -0.68
C ARG A 201 -9.37 1.44 -0.43
N ASN A 202 -10.10 1.04 -1.46
CA ASN A 202 -11.51 0.67 -1.38
C ASN A 202 -11.72 -0.83 -1.68
N THR A 203 -12.94 -1.29 -1.48
CA THR A 203 -13.35 -2.67 -1.82
C THR A 203 -14.17 -2.75 -3.11
N GLY A 204 -14.07 -1.74 -3.97
CA GLY A 204 -14.85 -1.64 -5.21
C GLY A 204 -14.49 -2.71 -6.25
N VAL A 205 -13.27 -3.25 -6.16
CA VAL A 205 -12.78 -4.38 -6.96
C VAL A 205 -12.33 -5.53 -6.06
N PRO A 206 -12.39 -6.79 -6.53
CA PRO A 206 -11.95 -7.94 -5.75
C PRO A 206 -10.49 -7.82 -5.28
N PRO A 207 -10.09 -8.52 -4.20
CA PRO A 207 -8.69 -8.61 -3.79
C PRO A 207 -7.80 -9.01 -4.97
N ASN A 208 -6.61 -8.39 -5.08
CA ASN A 208 -5.66 -8.56 -6.19
C ASN A 208 -6.13 -8.05 -7.56
N ALA A 209 -7.35 -7.51 -7.70
CA ALA A 209 -7.80 -6.88 -8.94
C ALA A 209 -7.39 -5.41 -9.03
N SER A 210 -7.23 -4.92 -10.26
CA SER A 210 -6.90 -3.52 -10.55
C SER A 210 -8.04 -2.84 -11.29
N VAL A 211 -8.31 -1.58 -10.95
CA VAL A 211 -9.16 -0.70 -11.74
C VAL A 211 -8.36 -0.23 -12.96
N ALA A 212 -8.99 -0.11 -14.13
CA ALA A 212 -8.34 0.48 -15.30
C ALA A 212 -7.89 1.93 -14.99
N GLY A 213 -6.59 2.20 -15.06
CA GLY A 213 -6.00 3.50 -14.70
C GLY A 213 -5.44 3.59 -13.27
N GLY A 214 -5.78 2.65 -12.39
CA GLY A 214 -4.92 2.24 -11.28
C GLY A 214 -3.87 1.28 -11.85
N GLY A 215 -2.59 1.50 -11.56
CA GLY A 215 -1.50 0.73 -12.18
C GLY A 215 -1.76 -0.77 -12.12
N LYS A 216 -1.68 -1.46 -13.27
CA LYS A 216 -1.80 -2.93 -13.30
C LYS A 216 -0.76 -3.55 -12.37
N PRO A 217 -1.11 -4.57 -11.56
CA PRO A 217 -0.11 -5.34 -10.83
C PRO A 217 0.79 -6.10 -11.82
N ASN A 218 2.08 -6.22 -11.48
CA ASN A 218 3.12 -6.76 -12.37
C ASN A 218 2.87 -8.19 -12.89
N TRP A 219 1.96 -8.96 -12.28
CA TRP A 219 1.61 -10.31 -12.71
C TRP A 219 0.52 -10.36 -13.81
N ALA A 220 -0.17 -9.25 -14.08
CA ALA A 220 -1.20 -9.12 -15.11
C ALA A 220 -0.66 -8.58 -16.47
N ARG A 221 0.67 -8.58 -16.66
CA ARG A 221 1.30 -8.23 -17.94
C ARG A 221 1.18 -9.43 -18.89
N GLY A 222 0.43 -9.25 -19.98
CA GLY A 222 0.45 -10.19 -21.11
C GLY A 222 1.85 -10.36 -21.70
N PRO A 223 2.07 -11.39 -22.54
CA PRO A 223 3.40 -11.70 -23.07
C PRO A 223 4.01 -10.50 -23.78
N ALA A 224 5.31 -10.29 -23.56
CA ALA A 224 6.09 -9.20 -24.12
C ALA A 224 5.99 -9.21 -25.65
N GLY A 225 5.27 -8.24 -26.22
CA GLY A 225 5.10 -8.17 -27.67
C GLY A 225 4.34 -6.96 -28.19
N GLU A 226 3.36 -6.44 -27.46
CA GLU A 226 2.61 -5.25 -27.88
C GLU A 226 2.57 -4.25 -26.72
N GLN A 227 3.71 -3.56 -26.57
CA GLN A 227 3.75 -2.29 -25.86
C GLN A 227 3.10 -1.25 -26.75
N GLU A 228 1.81 -0.96 -26.55
CA GLU A 228 1.41 0.45 -26.64
C GLU A 228 2.15 1.15 -25.48
N LEU A 229 3.34 1.63 -25.81
CA LEU A 229 4.07 2.60 -25.02
C LEU A 229 3.17 3.82 -24.88
N TRP A 230 2.45 3.90 -23.77
CA TRP A 230 2.01 5.19 -23.29
C TRP A 230 3.28 5.96 -22.89
N ASP A 231 3.74 6.82 -23.79
CA ASP A 231 4.97 7.61 -23.72
C ASP A 231 4.85 8.86 -22.84
N GLY A 232 3.71 9.01 -22.14
CA GLY A 232 3.42 10.19 -21.33
C GLY A 232 3.15 11.45 -22.15
N SER A 233 2.97 11.37 -23.47
CA SER A 233 2.73 12.55 -24.32
C SER A 233 1.27 12.99 -24.40
N ASP A 234 0.30 12.13 -24.07
CA ASP A 234 -1.12 12.51 -23.96
C ASP A 234 -1.51 12.94 -22.53
N GLY A 235 -0.51 13.42 -21.77
CA GLY A 235 -0.72 14.27 -20.61
C GLY A 235 -1.03 15.70 -21.05
N MET A 236 -2.04 16.30 -20.43
CA MET A 236 -2.52 17.65 -20.65
C MET A 236 -1.43 18.73 -20.45
N TYR A 237 -0.56 18.93 -21.45
CA TYR A 237 0.30 20.11 -21.63
C TYR A 237 0.43 20.44 -23.12
N GLY A 238 -0.65 20.95 -23.70
CA GLY A 238 -0.58 21.78 -24.90
C GLY A 238 -0.20 23.20 -24.49
N ALA A 239 1.07 23.45 -24.20
CA ALA A 239 1.63 24.80 -24.16
C ALA A 239 2.87 24.81 -25.06
N GLU A 240 2.69 25.35 -26.26
CA GLU A 240 3.76 25.65 -27.21
C GLU A 240 4.86 26.46 -26.50
N TYR A 241 6.06 25.88 -26.41
CA TYR A 241 7.26 26.68 -26.20
C TYR A 241 7.73 27.18 -27.56
N GLY A 242 7.56 28.49 -27.78
CA GLY A 242 8.15 29.20 -28.91
C GLY A 242 9.67 29.10 -28.90
N GLU A 243 10.23 28.95 -30.09
CA GLU A 243 11.66 28.89 -30.40
C GLU A 243 12.46 30.06 -29.80
N SER A 244 13.67 29.77 -29.29
CA SER A 244 14.96 30.31 -29.78
C SER A 244 16.03 30.30 -28.68
N GLY A 245 17.28 29.97 -29.04
CA GLY A 245 18.46 30.39 -28.28
C GLY A 245 19.44 29.27 -27.88
N GLU A 246 20.29 28.89 -28.83
CA GLU A 246 21.70 28.47 -28.71
C GLU A 246 22.26 27.85 -27.41
N MET A 247 22.89 26.68 -27.56
CA MET A 247 23.74 26.04 -26.56
C MET A 247 25.08 26.78 -26.40
N GLY A 248 25.38 27.21 -25.17
CA GLY A 248 26.71 27.64 -24.73
C GLY A 248 27.05 26.94 -23.41
N GLY A 249 28.19 26.24 -23.38
CA GLY A 249 28.64 25.50 -22.21
C GLY A 249 29.38 26.35 -21.16
N ALA A 250 29.82 25.65 -20.13
CA ALA A 250 30.86 25.95 -19.14
C ALA A 250 30.39 26.16 -17.69
N GLU A 251 30.96 25.26 -16.87
CA GLU A 251 31.53 25.46 -15.54
C GLU A 251 30.67 25.68 -14.30
N ALA A 252 31.20 25.05 -13.24
CA ALA A 252 30.71 25.00 -11.89
C ALA A 252 30.85 26.36 -11.19
N ASP A 253 30.02 26.52 -10.16
CA ASP A 253 30.01 27.58 -9.13
C ASP A 253 28.87 28.60 -9.30
N ALA A 254 27.72 28.30 -8.69
CA ALA A 254 26.68 29.28 -8.40
C ALA A 254 25.95 28.93 -7.08
N GLU A 255 25.94 29.89 -6.17
CA GLU A 255 25.17 29.88 -4.91
C GLU A 255 23.70 29.52 -5.15
N VAL A 256 23.15 28.65 -4.29
CA VAL A 256 21.72 28.33 -4.25
C VAL A 256 20.98 29.53 -3.66
N VAL A 257 20.58 30.47 -4.51
CA VAL A 257 19.56 31.46 -4.18
C VAL A 257 18.22 30.74 -4.13
N VAL A 258 17.70 30.55 -2.91
CA VAL A 258 16.34 30.04 -2.69
C VAL A 258 15.40 31.20 -2.96
N GLU A 259 14.84 31.28 -4.16
CA GLU A 259 13.67 32.13 -4.39
C GLU A 259 12.48 31.53 -3.63
N GLU A 260 11.96 32.28 -2.64
CA GLU A 260 10.67 32.03 -2.00
C GLU A 260 9.58 32.03 -3.09
N ARG A 261 9.16 30.85 -3.53
CA ARG A 261 7.93 30.72 -4.31
C ARG A 261 6.75 30.89 -3.37
N GLU A 262 6.06 32.03 -3.50
CA GLU A 262 4.76 32.28 -2.86
C GLU A 262 3.80 31.11 -3.10
N GLU A 263 3.16 30.64 -2.03
CA GLU A 263 2.03 29.71 -2.09
C GLU A 263 0.87 30.37 -2.84
N VAL A 264 0.76 30.10 -4.14
CA VAL A 264 -0.40 30.50 -4.93
C VAL A 264 -1.56 29.61 -4.53
N GLU A 265 -2.50 30.14 -3.74
CA GLU A 265 -3.75 29.44 -3.45
C GLU A 265 -4.48 29.11 -4.77
N PRO A 266 -4.95 27.86 -4.97
CA PRO A 266 -5.62 27.48 -6.20
C PRO A 266 -6.95 28.23 -6.35
N THR A 267 -6.96 29.25 -7.22
CA THR A 267 -8.15 29.99 -7.60
C THR A 267 -8.93 29.18 -8.64
N GLY A 268 -9.69 28.20 -8.19
CA GLY A 268 -10.64 27.49 -9.05
C GLY A 268 -11.38 26.37 -8.33
N PRO A 269 -12.64 26.08 -8.70
CA PRO A 269 -13.27 24.83 -8.29
C PRO A 269 -12.43 23.66 -8.80
N PRO A 270 -12.34 22.54 -8.04
CA PRO A 270 -11.58 21.38 -8.47
C PRO A 270 -12.05 20.94 -9.87
N PRO A 271 -11.13 20.60 -10.78
CA PRO A 271 -11.50 20.23 -12.13
C PRO A 271 -12.51 19.08 -12.10
N LYS A 272 -13.63 19.22 -12.82
CA LYS A 272 -14.58 18.14 -13.09
C LYS A 272 -13.93 17.15 -14.07
N GLY A 273 -12.97 16.37 -13.57
CA GLY A 273 -12.31 15.27 -14.27
C GLY A 273 -12.90 13.91 -13.86
N PRO A 274 -12.52 12.81 -14.55
CA PRO A 274 -13.01 11.47 -14.24
C PRO A 274 -12.66 11.06 -12.80
N VAL A 275 -13.45 10.14 -12.24
CA VAL A 275 -13.24 9.50 -10.93
C VAL A 275 -11.75 9.21 -10.76
N LEU A 276 -11.11 9.84 -9.77
CA LEU A 276 -9.69 9.59 -9.47
C LEU A 276 -9.59 8.18 -8.89
N PRO A 277 -9.04 7.20 -9.63
CA PRO A 277 -9.06 5.84 -9.15
C PRO A 277 -8.13 5.73 -7.95
N VAL A 278 -8.66 5.28 -6.82
CA VAL A 278 -7.89 4.98 -5.62
C VAL A 278 -7.42 3.54 -5.64
N GLY A 279 -8.21 2.64 -6.26
CA GLY A 279 -7.86 1.24 -6.42
C GLY A 279 -8.11 0.39 -5.17
N GLY A 280 -8.01 -0.93 -5.40
CA GLY A 280 -8.31 -1.95 -4.41
C GLY A 280 -7.12 -2.45 -3.61
N PHE A 281 -7.42 -3.37 -2.69
CA PHE A 281 -6.44 -4.10 -1.92
C PHE A 281 -5.78 -5.22 -2.74
N GLY A 282 -4.57 -5.59 -2.37
CA GLY A 282 -3.78 -6.56 -3.12
C GLY A 282 -2.54 -7.03 -2.38
N SER A 283 -2.09 -8.23 -2.71
CA SER A 283 -0.90 -8.85 -2.15
C SER A 283 -0.15 -9.62 -3.23
N VAL A 284 1.15 -9.82 -2.99
CA VAL A 284 2.01 -10.71 -3.79
C VAL A 284 1.81 -12.18 -3.41
N HIS A 285 1.04 -12.44 -2.35
CA HIS A 285 0.67 -13.79 -1.94
C HIS A 285 -0.35 -14.37 -2.94
N PRO A 286 -0.16 -15.62 -3.42
CA PRO A 286 -1.14 -16.22 -4.35
C PRO A 286 -2.52 -16.43 -3.71
N GLY A 287 -3.58 -16.07 -4.44
CA GLY A 287 -4.98 -16.41 -4.14
C GLY A 287 -5.78 -15.39 -3.34
N GLY A 288 -5.18 -14.28 -2.90
CA GLY A 288 -5.85 -13.33 -2.01
C GLY A 288 -4.91 -12.56 -1.09
N CYS A 289 -5.47 -11.87 -0.09
CA CYS A 289 -4.73 -10.94 0.76
C CYS A 289 -5.14 -11.08 2.24
N GLN A 290 -4.29 -10.62 3.14
CA GLN A 290 -4.59 -10.52 4.56
C GLN A 290 -5.30 -9.19 4.88
N PHE A 291 -6.26 -9.25 5.79
CA PHE A 291 -7.05 -8.11 6.24
C PHE A 291 -7.23 -8.13 7.75
N ALA A 292 -7.20 -6.96 8.38
CA ALA A 292 -7.58 -6.72 9.76
C ALA A 292 -8.99 -6.14 9.84
N PHE A 293 -9.77 -6.69 10.76
CA PHE A 293 -11.13 -6.31 11.09
C PHE A 293 -11.17 -5.40 12.31
N GLY A 294 -12.27 -4.68 12.49
CA GLY A 294 -12.46 -3.76 13.62
C GLY A 294 -12.56 -4.43 14.99
N ASP A 295 -12.62 -5.75 15.09
CA ASP A 295 -12.51 -6.51 16.34
C ASP A 295 -11.06 -6.93 16.68
N GLY A 296 -10.09 -6.56 15.83
CA GLY A 296 -8.68 -6.95 15.97
C GLY A 296 -8.35 -8.27 15.29
N ARG A 297 -9.32 -9.00 14.71
CA ARG A 297 -9.05 -10.24 13.99
C ARG A 297 -8.34 -9.95 12.68
N VAL A 298 -7.34 -10.78 12.36
CA VAL A 298 -6.73 -10.81 11.02
C VAL A 298 -7.17 -12.06 10.30
N SER A 299 -7.71 -11.91 9.09
CA SER A 299 -8.17 -13.02 8.26
C SER A 299 -7.72 -12.87 6.82
N TYR A 300 -7.45 -14.01 6.19
CA TYR A 300 -7.16 -14.09 4.77
C TYR A 300 -8.48 -14.06 3.98
N LEU A 301 -8.58 -13.17 3.00
CA LEU A 301 -9.71 -13.10 2.08
C LEU A 301 -9.26 -13.52 0.68
N SER A 302 -10.01 -14.44 0.07
CA SER A 302 -9.75 -14.98 -1.25
C SER A 302 -10.09 -13.97 -2.35
N GLU A 303 -9.27 -13.91 -3.40
CA GLU A 303 -9.58 -13.16 -4.63
C GLU A 303 -10.83 -13.69 -5.36
N SER A 304 -11.23 -14.93 -5.08
CA SER A 304 -12.43 -15.57 -5.63
C SER A 304 -13.70 -15.35 -4.82
N MET A 305 -13.65 -14.57 -3.73
CA MET A 305 -14.83 -14.30 -2.92
C MET A 305 -15.87 -13.47 -3.69
N SER A 306 -17.13 -13.54 -3.26
CA SER A 306 -18.19 -12.71 -3.83
C SER A 306 -17.85 -11.23 -3.64
N LEU A 307 -17.82 -10.47 -4.74
CA LEU A 307 -17.59 -9.02 -4.70
C LEU A 307 -18.63 -8.31 -3.82
N GLN A 308 -19.88 -8.77 -3.83
CA GLN A 308 -20.92 -8.20 -2.98
C GLN A 308 -20.58 -8.34 -1.49
N VAL A 309 -20.15 -9.53 -1.06
CA VAL A 309 -19.74 -9.76 0.34
C VAL A 309 -18.52 -8.91 0.67
N TYR A 310 -17.57 -8.82 -0.25
CA TYR A 310 -16.37 -7.99 -0.07
C TYR A 310 -16.69 -6.50 0.08
N GLN A 311 -17.65 -5.98 -0.69
CA GLN A 311 -18.10 -4.60 -0.59
C GLN A 311 -18.86 -4.32 0.72
N GLN A 312 -19.70 -5.27 1.17
CA GLN A 312 -20.37 -5.20 2.47
C GLN A 312 -19.34 -5.12 3.60
N LEU A 313 -18.27 -5.91 3.52
CA LEU A 313 -17.16 -5.87 4.47
C LEU A 313 -16.44 -4.50 4.48
N GLY A 314 -16.38 -3.79 3.35
CA GLY A 314 -15.79 -2.44 3.26
C GLY A 314 -16.71 -1.31 3.70
N HIS A 315 -17.97 -1.62 4.05
CA HIS A 315 -18.96 -0.66 4.53
C HIS A 315 -19.09 -0.77 6.06
N ARG A 316 -19.23 0.36 6.76
CA ARG A 316 -19.34 0.37 8.24
C ARG A 316 -20.77 0.21 8.77
N ALA A 317 -21.76 0.65 7.99
CA ALA A 317 -23.15 0.79 8.42
C ALA A 317 -24.21 0.58 7.30
N ASP A 318 -24.11 -0.48 6.49
CA ASP A 318 -25.10 -0.79 5.43
C ASP A 318 -26.30 -1.63 5.93
N GLY A 319 -26.22 -2.14 7.17
CA GLY A 319 -27.24 -2.93 7.83
C GLY A 319 -27.40 -4.34 7.26
N LYS A 320 -26.51 -4.78 6.38
CA LYS A 320 -26.59 -6.10 5.74
C LYS A 320 -25.75 -7.10 6.53
N LEU A 321 -26.43 -7.84 7.41
CA LEU A 321 -25.82 -8.91 8.17
C LEU A 321 -25.28 -10.00 7.22
N LEU A 322 -23.99 -10.29 7.35
CA LEU A 322 -23.35 -11.40 6.66
C LEU A 322 -23.55 -12.68 7.46
N ASP A 323 -24.25 -13.67 6.90
CA ASP A 323 -24.17 -15.03 7.41
C ASP A 323 -22.72 -15.49 7.26
N SER A 324 -22.07 -15.83 8.38
CA SER A 324 -20.65 -16.19 8.54
C SER A 324 -19.95 -16.68 7.26
N PHE A 325 -18.87 -16.00 6.86
CA PHE A 325 -18.02 -16.34 5.71
C PHE A 325 -16.63 -16.83 6.11
#